data_AF-A0A920VRS1-F1
#
_entry.id   AF-A0A920VRS1-F1
#
_cell.length_a   1.000
_cell.length_b   1.000
_cell.length_c   1.000
_cell.angle_alpha   90.00
_cell.angle_beta   90.00
_cell.angle_gamma   90.00
#
_symmetry.space_group_name_H-M   'P 1'
#
loop_
_entity.id
_entity.type
_entity.pdbx_description
1 polymer ?
#
loop_
_entity_poly.entity_id
_entity_poly.type
_entity_poly.pdbx_seq_one_letter_code
_entity_poly.pdbx_strand_id
1 'polypeptide(L)'
;MAGRGTDIILGGNPDVTVASEAGWDIDHEVIIQKGGLFVLGTERTNRDVLTTIAWSMRPQGDPGETQFYLSTEDDIVRRFGGNG
;
A
#
# COMPACT_ATOMS: atom_id res chain seq x y z
N MET A 1 1.37 9.76 -9.14
CA MET A 1 1.64 9.21 -7.79
C MET A 1 2.47 10.22 -7.02
N ALA A 2 1.92 10.75 -5.93
CA ALA A 2 2.69 11.50 -4.95
C ALA A 2 3.43 10.50 -4.03
N GLY A 3 4.61 10.85 -3.50
CA GLY A 3 5.32 10.03 -2.51
C GLY A 3 6.23 8.92 -3.06
N ARG A 4 6.62 8.95 -4.34
CA ARG A 4 7.61 8.01 -4.88
C ARG A 4 8.96 8.23 -4.17
N GLY A 5 9.42 7.23 -3.42
CA GLY A 5 10.69 7.26 -2.69
C GLY A 5 10.59 7.62 -1.21
N THR A 6 9.38 7.64 -0.64
CA THR A 6 9.18 7.77 0.81
C THR A 6 8.60 6.47 1.34
N ASP A 7 9.33 5.82 2.25
CA ASP A 7 8.89 4.57 2.88
C ASP A 7 7.75 4.84 3.86
N ILE A 8 6.72 3.97 3.82
CA ILE A 8 5.63 3.99 4.80
C ILE A 8 6.07 3.15 6.00
N ILE A 9 6.31 3.80 7.13
CA ILE A 9 6.70 3.14 8.38
C ILE A 9 5.43 2.91 9.22
N LEU A 10 5.15 1.66 9.55
CA LEU A 10 4.05 1.30 10.45
C LEU A 10 4.37 1.81 11.86
N GLY A 11 3.40 2.45 12.50
CA GLY A 11 3.61 3.18 13.77
C GLY A 11 3.98 4.66 13.59
N GLY A 12 4.12 5.12 12.35
CA GLY A 12 4.59 6.47 12.03
C GLY A 12 6.11 6.51 11.88
N ASN A 13 6.62 7.51 11.15
CA ASN A 13 8.07 7.65 11.00
C ASN A 13 8.64 8.34 12.27
N PRO A 14 9.50 7.68 13.06
CA PRO A 14 10.01 8.22 14.32
C PRO A 14 10.85 9.50 14.13
N ASP A 15 11.40 9.74 12.93
CA ASP A 15 12.23 10.92 12.65
C ASP A 15 11.40 12.19 12.39
N VAL A 16 10.12 12.06 12.07
CA VAL A 16 9.25 13.19 11.68
C VAL A 16 7.90 13.22 12.38
N THR A 17 7.47 12.11 13.00
CA THR A 17 6.23 12.04 13.77
C THR A 17 6.54 11.87 15.25
N VAL A 18 5.76 12.56 16.09
CA VAL A 18 5.81 12.35 17.54
C VAL A 18 5.02 11.07 17.83
N ALA A 19 5.69 10.07 18.41
CA ALA A 19 5.02 8.85 18.86
C ALA A 19 3.92 9.17 19.88
N SER A 20 2.93 8.28 20.02
CA SER A 20 1.94 8.43 21.09
C SER A 20 2.62 8.38 22.46
N GLU A 21 1.88 8.71 23.53
CA GLU A 21 2.38 8.54 24.91
C GLU A 21 2.81 7.10 25.22
N ALA A 22 2.30 6.11 24.47
CA ALA A 22 2.66 4.70 24.59
C ALA A 22 4.02 4.36 23.93
N GLY A 23 4.51 5.21 23.02
CA GLY A 23 5.76 5.01 22.30
C GLY A 23 5.61 4.21 21.01
N TRP A 24 6.60 4.38 20.12
CA TRP A 24 6.55 3.87 18.75
C TRP A 24 6.45 2.34 18.68
N ASP A 25 7.15 1.60 19.55
CA ASP A 25 7.10 0.13 19.55
C ASP A 25 5.68 -0.39 19.78
N ILE A 26 4.93 0.24 20.69
CA ILE A 26 3.54 -0.14 20.99
C ILE A 26 2.63 0.22 19.82
N ASP A 27 2.78 1.43 19.27
CA ASP A 27 2.00 1.87 18.10
C ASP A 27 2.24 0.97 16.88
N HIS A 28 3.50 0.58 16.65
CA HIS A 28 3.89 -0.35 15.60
C HIS A 28 3.25 -1.72 15.81
N GLU A 29 3.38 -2.31 17.01
CA GLU A 29 2.83 -3.62 17.33
C GLU A 29 1.29 -3.67 17.20
N VAL A 30 0.58 -2.60 17.60
CA VAL A 30 -0.87 -2.46 17.42
C VAL A 30 -1.26 -2.50 15.94
N ILE A 31 -0.47 -1.87 15.05
CA ILE A 31 -0.76 -1.86 13.61
C ILE A 31 -0.44 -3.21 12.98
N ILE A 32 0.65 -3.85 13.38
CA ILE A 32 1.01 -5.22 12.98
C ILE A 32 -0.11 -6.20 13.34
N GLN A 33 -0.64 -6.14 14.56
CA GLN A 33 -1.75 -6.98 15.02
C GLN A 33 -3.06 -6.75 14.24
N LYS A 34 -3.25 -5.57 13.64
CA LYS A 34 -4.39 -5.26 12.77
C LYS A 34 -4.23 -5.74 11.32
N GLY A 35 -3.11 -6.39 10.99
CA GLY A 35 -2.81 -6.87 9.64
C GLY A 35 -1.88 -5.96 8.84
N GLY A 36 -1.34 -4.91 9.46
CA GLY A 36 -0.35 -4.02 8.85
C GLY A 36 -0.93 -3.14 7.75
N LEU A 37 -0.11 -2.83 6.73
CA LEU A 37 -0.51 -1.92 5.68
C LEU A 37 -1.47 -2.59 4.69
N PHE A 38 -2.63 -1.97 4.48
CA PHE A 38 -3.56 -2.35 3.42
C PHE A 38 -3.49 -1.36 2.27
N VAL A 39 -3.06 -1.84 1.11
CA VAL A 39 -2.96 -1.05 -0.12
C VAL A 39 -4.18 -1.34 -0.98
N LEU A 40 -5.06 -0.35 -1.12
CA LEU A 40 -6.22 -0.42 -2.01
C LEU A 40 -5.95 0.39 -3.28
N GLY A 41 -6.02 -0.26 -4.44
CA GLY A 41 -5.98 0.40 -5.74
C GLY A 41 -7.33 0.37 -6.44
N THR A 42 -7.78 1.50 -6.96
CA THR A 42 -9.08 1.66 -7.65
C THR A 42 -8.96 1.69 -9.18
N GLU A 43 -7.75 1.77 -9.72
CA GLU A 43 -7.47 1.76 -11.16
C GLU A 43 -6.12 1.07 -11.41
N ARG A 44 -6.04 0.22 -12.45
CA ARG A 44 -4.80 -0.49 -12.77
C ARG A 44 -3.92 0.32 -13.73
N THR A 45 -2.82 0.85 -13.20
CA THR A 45 -1.58 1.13 -13.96
C THR A 45 -0.82 -0.18 -14.21
N ASN A 46 0.19 -0.20 -15.09
CA ASN A 46 0.96 -1.39 -15.47
C ASN A 46 1.35 -2.30 -14.28
N ARG A 47 1.31 -3.63 -14.48
CA ARG A 47 1.51 -4.66 -13.43
C ARG A 47 2.73 -4.37 -12.57
N ASP A 48 3.84 -4.02 -13.22
CA ASP A 48 5.14 -3.86 -12.58
C ASP A 48 5.20 -2.64 -11.64
N VAL A 49 4.43 -1.60 -11.95
CA VAL A 49 4.28 -0.44 -11.06
C VAL A 49 3.52 -0.84 -9.81
N LEU A 50 2.49 -1.68 -9.93
CA LEU A 50 1.71 -2.16 -8.78
C LEU A 50 2.53 -3.06 -7.85
N THR A 51 3.33 -3.98 -8.40
CA THR A 51 4.25 -4.80 -7.60
C THR A 51 5.31 -3.94 -6.91
N THR A 52 5.83 -2.92 -7.61
CA THR A 52 6.79 -1.98 -7.02
C THR A 52 6.18 -1.20 -5.86
N ILE A 53 4.95 -0.70 -6.00
CA ILE A 53 4.21 -0.02 -4.93
C ILE A 53 4.09 -0.94 -3.72
N ALA A 54 3.58 -2.16 -3.93
CA ALA A 54 3.38 -3.13 -2.86
C ALA A 54 4.68 -3.47 -2.12
N TRP A 55 5.81 -3.55 -2.83
CA TRP A 55 7.12 -3.79 -2.23
C TRP A 55 7.70 -2.59 -1.51
N SER A 56 7.54 -1.37 -2.02
CA SER A 56 8.02 -0.14 -1.33
C SER A 56 7.23 0.19 -0.07
N MET A 57 6.02 -0.35 0.03
CA MET A 57 5.10 -0.07 1.11
C MET A 57 5.26 -1.03 2.30
N ARG A 58 6.11 -2.05 2.16
CA ARG A 58 6.36 -3.06 3.20
C ARG A 58 7.83 -2.98 3.61
N PRO A 59 8.16 -2.41 4.77
CA PRO A 59 9.44 -2.73 5.41
C PRO A 59 9.57 -4.26 5.47
N GLN A 60 10.77 -4.74 5.16
CA GLN A 60 11.02 -6.12 4.79
C GLN A 60 10.61 -7.08 5.93
N GLY A 61 9.39 -7.64 5.88
CA GLY A 61 8.87 -8.59 6.87
C GLY A 61 7.51 -8.24 7.48
N ASP A 62 7.05 -7.00 7.38
CA ASP A 62 5.78 -6.60 8.00
C ASP A 62 4.57 -7.28 7.32
N PRO A 63 3.52 -7.67 8.05
CA PRO A 63 2.24 -8.07 7.47
C PRO A 63 1.61 -6.89 6.72
N GLY A 64 0.75 -7.23 5.77
CA GLY A 64 0.13 -6.26 4.89
C GLY A 64 -0.45 -6.93 3.67
N GLU A 65 -1.52 -6.36 3.15
CA GLU A 65 -2.29 -6.89 2.03
C GLU A 65 -2.42 -5.81 0.94
N THR A 66 -2.53 -6.26 -0.30
CA THR A 66 -2.73 -5.36 -1.44
C THR A 66 -3.89 -5.90 -2.26
N GLN A 67 -4.92 -5.07 -2.43
CA GLN A 67 -6.13 -5.42 -3.19
C GLN A 67 -6.42 -4.36 -4.24
N PHE A 68 -6.77 -4.83 -5.44
CA PHE A 68 -7.17 -3.96 -6.55
C PHE A 68 -8.62 -4.24 -6.92
N TYR A 69 -9.40 -3.17 -7.02
CA TYR A 69 -10.75 -3.19 -7.56
C TYR A 69 -10.72 -2.58 -8.95
N LEU A 70 -11.41 -3.21 -9.89
CA LEU A 70 -11.50 -2.77 -11.28
C LEU A 70 -12.97 -2.73 -11.69
N SER A 71 -13.31 -1.75 -12.51
CA SER A 71 -14.60 -1.65 -13.18
C SER A 71 -14.51 -2.19 -14.59
N THR A 72 -15.62 -2.72 -15.10
CA THR A 72 -15.76 -3.03 -16.54
C THR A 72 -15.67 -1.79 -17.42
N GLU A 73 -15.85 -0.61 -16.84
CA GLU A 73 -15.69 0.68 -17.49
C GLU A 73 -14.25 1.18 -17.50
N ASP A 74 -13.30 0.47 -16.88
CA ASP A 74 -11.91 0.90 -16.88
C ASP A 74 -11.30 0.74 -18.27
N ASP A 75 -10.46 1.69 -18.68
CA ASP A 75 -9.81 1.70 -19.99
C ASP A 75 -9.04 0.42 -20.29
N ILE A 76 -8.45 -0.21 -19.27
CA ILE A 76 -7.74 -1.48 -19.42
C ILE A 76 -8.71 -2.61 -19.75
N VAL A 77 -9.83 -2.72 -19.04
CA VAL A 77 -10.82 -3.78 -19.26
C VAL A 77 -11.47 -3.60 -20.62
N ARG A 78 -11.77 -2.35 -21.02
CA ARG A 78 -12.28 -2.02 -22.36
C ARG A 78 -11.32 -2.42 -23.48
N ARG A 79 -10.01 -2.23 -23.30
CA ARG A 79 -8.99 -2.62 -24.31
C ARG A 79 -8.87 -4.13 -24.50
N PHE A 80 -9.16 -4.93 -23.48
CA PHE A 80 -9.15 -6.40 -23.56
C PHE A 80 -10.54 -7.02 -23.83
N GLY A 81 -11.62 -6.25 -23.66
CA GLY A 81 -13.00 -6.69 -23.89
C GLY A 81 -13.59 -6.36 -25.27
N GLY A 82 -12.84 -5.66 -26.13
CA GLY A 82 -13.29 -5.26 -27.47
C GLY A 82 -12.84 -6.23 -28.58
N ASN A 83 -13.80 -7.00 -29.12
CA ASN A 83 -13.80 -7.78 -30.37
C ASN A 83 -12.69 -8.81 -30.60
N GLY A 84 -13.00 -10.07 -30.24
CA GLY A 84 -12.71 -11.24 -31.07
C GLY A 84 -13.96 -11.62 -31.86
#